data_AF-A0A292YBR2-F1
#
_entry.id   AF-A0A292YBR2-F1
#
_cell.length_a   1.000
_cell.length_b   1.000
_cell.length_c   1.000
_cell.angle_alpha   90.00
_cell.angle_beta   90.00
_cell.angle_gamma   90.00
#
_symmetry.space_group_name_H-M   'P 1'
#
loop_
_entity.id
_entity.type
_entity.pdbx_description
1 polymer ?
#
loop_
_entity_poly.entity_id
_entity_poly.type
_entity_poly.pdbx_seq_one_letter_code
_entity_poly.pdbx_strand_id
1 'polypeptide(L)'
;MKKLILIFPLFLFSYYYPFDYQFKFIHACEQSSSLPDKYNYCKCVFEKIKARYPYNFFIWHQKDKDVLNFIAKVSKECLNKKEVSY
;
A
#
# COMPACT_ATOMS: atom_id res chain seq x y z
N MET A 1 15.03 -24.20 39.13
CA MET A 1 14.21 -24.64 37.98
C MET A 1 14.13 -23.48 36.99
N LYS A 2 14.84 -23.56 35.86
CA LYS A 2 14.87 -22.50 34.84
C LYS A 2 13.61 -22.59 33.97
N LYS A 3 12.70 -21.63 34.07
CA LYS A 3 11.54 -21.51 33.17
C LYS A 3 12.07 -21.04 31.81
N LEU A 4 12.04 -21.92 30.81
CA LEU A 4 12.35 -21.60 29.43
C LEU A 4 11.27 -20.65 28.92
N ILE A 5 11.63 -19.39 28.65
CA ILE A 5 10.76 -18.44 27.99
C ILE A 5 10.78 -18.77 26.50
N LEU A 6 9.82 -19.59 26.05
CA LEU A 6 9.53 -19.81 24.64
C LEU A 6 8.73 -18.61 24.10
N ILE A 7 9.42 -17.52 23.79
CA ILE A 7 8.83 -16.45 22.97
C ILE A 7 8.91 -16.94 21.53
N PHE A 8 7.84 -17.59 21.06
CA PHE A 8 7.66 -17.91 19.66
C PHE A 8 7.37 -16.60 18.91
N PRO A 9 8.23 -16.14 17.96
CA PRO A 9 7.93 -14.94 17.19
C PRO A 9 6.98 -15.31 16.04
N LEU A 10 5.74 -15.70 16.36
CA LEU A 10 4.73 -16.06 15.36
C LEU A 10 4.11 -14.84 14.64
N PHE A 11 4.50 -13.62 15.00
CA PHE A 11 3.86 -12.39 14.50
C PHE A 11 4.62 -11.67 13.39
N LEU A 12 5.73 -12.21 12.88
CA LEU A 12 6.56 -11.52 11.87
C LEU A 12 6.24 -11.90 10.41
N PHE A 13 5.40 -12.91 10.17
CA PHE A 13 5.24 -13.51 8.83
C PHE A 13 4.13 -12.91 7.96
N SER A 14 3.53 -11.76 8.34
CA SER A 14 2.28 -11.31 7.67
C SER A 14 2.13 -9.80 7.47
N TYR A 15 3.14 -9.02 7.85
CA TYR A 15 3.03 -7.55 7.79
C TYR A 15 3.48 -6.97 6.44
N TYR A 16 4.47 -7.58 5.80
CA TYR A 16 5.14 -7.02 4.63
C TYR A 16 4.41 -7.34 3.32
N TYR A 17 4.37 -6.34 2.44
CA TYR A 17 3.94 -6.52 1.06
C TYR A 17 5.01 -7.34 0.30
N PRO A 18 4.63 -8.43 -0.38
CA PRO A 18 5.51 -9.13 -1.30
C PRO A 18 6.05 -8.19 -2.38
N PHE A 19 7.32 -8.37 -2.76
CA PHE A 19 7.95 -7.56 -3.81
C PHE A 19 7.15 -7.65 -5.11
N ASP A 20 6.76 -8.84 -5.54
CA ASP A 20 5.98 -9.06 -6.76
C ASP A 20 4.62 -8.33 -6.75
N TYR A 21 3.99 -8.22 -5.58
CA TYR A 21 2.74 -7.49 -5.43
C TYR A 21 2.94 -6.00 -5.71
N GLN A 22 4.01 -5.40 -5.22
CA GLN A 22 4.31 -3.99 -5.49
C GLN A 22 4.43 -3.72 -7.00
N PHE A 23 5.12 -4.59 -7.75
CA PHE A 23 5.20 -4.44 -9.21
C PHE A 23 3.84 -4.58 -9.88
N LYS A 24 3.07 -5.60 -9.50
CA LYS A 24 1.72 -5.83 -10.06
C LYS A 24 0.80 -4.64 -9.81
N PHE A 25 0.83 -4.09 -8.59
CA PHE A 25 0.03 -2.93 -8.23
C PHE A 25 0.41 -1.69 -9.05
N ILE A 26 1.70 -1.36 -9.08
CA ILE A 26 2.19 -0.19 -9.82
C ILE A 26 1.87 -0.34 -11.31
N HIS A 27 2.14 -1.50 -11.90
CA HIS A 27 1.88 -1.76 -13.31
C HIS A 27 0.39 -1.65 -13.67
N ALA A 28 -0.50 -2.23 -12.88
CA ALA A 28 -1.95 -2.12 -13.11
C ALA A 28 -2.45 -0.67 -12.97
N CYS A 29 -1.90 0.09 -12.03
CA CYS A 29 -2.20 1.50 -11.87
C CYS A 29 -1.71 2.33 -13.06
N GLU A 30 -0.53 2.05 -13.60
CA GLU A 30 0.00 2.73 -14.79
C GLU A 30 -0.81 2.45 -16.04
N GLN A 31 -1.28 1.21 -16.22
CA GLN A 31 -2.14 0.82 -17.35
C GLN A 31 -3.51 1.51 -17.30
N SER A 32 -4.05 1.76 -16.11
CA SER A 32 -5.36 2.40 -15.92
C SER A 32 -5.31 3.92 -15.82
N SER A 33 -4.13 4.50 -15.58
CA SER A 33 -3.95 5.95 -15.46
C SER A 33 -3.68 6.60 -16.82
N SER A 34 -4.24 7.80 -17.04
CA SER A 34 -3.95 8.66 -18.20
C SER A 34 -2.93 9.77 -17.89
N LEU A 35 -2.34 9.78 -16.70
CA LEU A 35 -1.44 10.86 -16.26
C LEU A 35 -0.10 10.84 -17.03
N PRO A 36 0.58 11.98 -17.20
CA PRO A 36 1.89 12.04 -17.85
C PRO A 36 3.03 11.44 -17.01
N ASP A 37 2.89 11.42 -15.68
CA ASP A 37 3.85 10.80 -14.76
C ASP A 37 3.11 9.80 -13.86
N LYS A 38 2.78 8.66 -14.47
CA LYS A 38 1.97 7.58 -13.88
C LYS A 38 2.74 6.85 -12.79
N TYR A 39 4.04 6.60 -13.02
CA TYR A 39 4.88 5.88 -12.08
C TYR A 39 4.91 6.54 -10.70
N ASN A 40 5.28 7.84 -10.63
CA ASN A 40 5.39 8.53 -9.34
C ASN A 40 4.03 8.65 -8.64
N TYR A 41 2.96 8.85 -9.41
CA TYR A 41 1.60 8.83 -8.89
C TYR A 41 1.25 7.46 -8.28
N CYS A 42 1.42 6.37 -9.03
CA CYS A 42 1.09 5.01 -8.59
C CYS A 42 1.95 4.57 -7.41
N LYS A 43 3.24 4.92 -7.42
CA LYS A 43 4.16 4.69 -6.30
C LYS A 43 3.72 5.46 -5.05
N CYS A 44 3.31 6.72 -5.19
CA CYS A 44 2.80 7.52 -4.08
C CYS A 44 1.56 6.88 -3.45
N VAL A 45 0.60 6.46 -4.28
CA VAL A 45 -0.62 5.77 -3.81
C VAL A 45 -0.27 4.47 -3.09
N PHE A 46 0.61 3.65 -3.66
CA PHE A 46 1.04 2.39 -3.06
C PHE A 46 1.69 2.59 -1.68
N GLU A 47 2.64 3.52 -1.55
CA GLU A 47 3.31 3.76 -0.26
C GLU A 47 2.34 4.27 0.81
N LYS A 48 1.32 5.06 0.43
CA LYS A 48 0.26 5.52 1.34
C LYS A 48 -0.63 4.36 1.82
N ILE A 49 -0.99 3.44 0.93
CA ILE A 49 -1.75 2.22 1.27
C ILE A 49 -0.94 1.34 2.21
N LYS A 50 0.31 1.04 1.84
CA LYS A 50 1.24 0.20 2.60
C LYS A 50 1.55 0.77 3.99
N ALA A 51 1.58 2.09 4.15
CA ALA A 51 1.76 2.73 5.44
C ALA A 51 0.53 2.60 6.37
N ARG A 52 -0.66 2.41 5.80
CA ARG A 52 -1.92 2.35 6.57
C ARG A 52 -2.37 0.93 6.85
N TYR A 53 -2.26 0.03 5.88
CA TYR A 53 -2.80 -1.31 5.94
C TYR A 53 -1.69 -2.36 5.83
N PRO A 54 -1.62 -3.33 6.76
CA PRO A 54 -0.81 -4.52 6.56
C PRO A 54 -1.26 -5.28 5.30
N TYR A 55 -0.33 -5.97 4.64
CA TYR A 55 -0.62 -6.67 3.38
C TYR A 55 -1.85 -7.57 3.44
N ASN A 56 -1.91 -8.47 4.43
CA ASN A 56 -3.06 -9.38 4.56
C ASN A 56 -4.37 -8.62 4.72
N PHE A 57 -4.42 -7.63 5.61
CA PHE A 57 -5.63 -6.81 5.78
C PHE A 57 -6.07 -6.19 4.45
N PHE A 58 -5.14 -5.59 3.72
CA PHE A 58 -5.46 -4.94 2.46
C PHE A 58 -6.03 -5.91 1.42
N ILE A 59 -5.44 -7.10 1.27
CA ILE A 59 -5.91 -8.10 0.30
C ILE A 59 -7.34 -8.59 0.61
N TRP A 60 -7.65 -8.84 1.88
CA TRP A 60 -8.97 -9.30 2.30
C TRP A 60 -10.04 -8.20 2.24
N HIS A 61 -9.65 -6.94 2.43
CA HIS A 61 -10.57 -5.81 2.60
C HIS A 61 -10.49 -4.76 1.48
N GLN A 62 -9.83 -5.05 0.34
CA GLN A 62 -9.67 -4.08 -0.77
C GLN A 62 -10.99 -3.54 -1.35
N LYS A 63 -12.11 -4.26 -1.15
CA LYS A 63 -13.45 -3.87 -1.61
C LYS A 63 -14.28 -3.18 -0.53
N ASP A 64 -13.76 -3.08 0.68
CA ASP A 64 -14.47 -2.47 1.79
C ASP A 64 -14.58 -0.96 1.56
N LYS A 65 -15.74 -0.40 1.91
CA LYS A 65 -16.05 1.01 1.67
C LYS A 65 -15.00 1.95 2.26
N ASP A 66 -14.50 1.65 3.46
CA ASP A 66 -13.51 2.48 4.14
C ASP A 66 -12.14 2.43 3.46
N VAL A 67 -11.75 1.24 2.95
CA VAL A 67 -10.52 1.08 2.18
C VAL A 67 -10.62 1.81 0.85
N LEU A 68 -11.74 1.70 0.14
CA LEU A 68 -11.98 2.42 -1.11
C LEU A 68 -11.99 3.94 -0.91
N ASN A 69 -12.62 4.43 0.16
CA ASN A 69 -12.61 5.86 0.53
C ASN A 69 -11.18 6.34 0.81
N PHE A 70 -10.39 5.53 1.51
CA PHE A 70 -8.99 5.84 1.77
C PHE A 70 -8.18 5.89 0.47
N ILE A 71 -8.34 4.90 -0.42
CA ILE A 71 -7.67 4.87 -1.74
C ILE A 71 -8.04 6.13 -2.55
N ALA A 72 -9.30 6.52 -2.57
CA ALA A 72 -9.77 7.72 -3.27
C ALA A 72 -9.15 8.99 -2.67
N LYS A 73 -9.07 9.08 -1.34
CA LYS A 73 -8.42 10.21 -0.63
C LYS A 73 -6.94 10.31 -1.00
N VAL A 74 -6.17 9.23 -0.88
CA VAL A 74 -4.72 9.28 -1.15
C VAL A 74 -4.42 9.45 -2.63
N SER A 75 -5.29 8.95 -3.52
CA SER A 75 -5.21 9.24 -4.96
C SER A 75 -5.27 10.74 -5.21
N LYS A 76 -6.20 11.46 -4.58
CA LYS A 76 -6.27 12.94 -4.69
C LYS A 76 -5.04 13.62 -4.10
N GLU A 77 -4.54 13.18 -2.94
CA GLU A 77 -3.32 13.72 -2.35
C GLU A 77 -2.10 13.57 -3.28
N CYS A 78 -1.96 12.41 -3.93
CA CYS A 78 -0.86 12.10 -4.82
C CYS A 78 -0.94 12.84 -6.17
N LEU A 79 -2.13 13.27 -6.59
CA LEU A 79 -2.29 14.18 -7.73
C LEU A 79 -1.79 15.59 -7.39
N ASN A 80 -2.21 16.13 -6.26
CA ASN A 80 -1.92 17.52 -5.86
C ASN A 80 -0.44 17.74 -5.48
N LYS A 81 0.29 16.68 -5.13
CA LYS A 81 1.75 16.75 -4.89
C LYS A 81 2.55 17.23 -6.10
N LYS A 82 1.98 17.25 -7.31
CA LYS A 82 2.60 17.78 -8.52
C LYS A 82 2.47 19.30 -8.68
N GLU A 83 1.60 19.95 -7.91
CA GLU A 83 1.36 21.40 -8.02
C GLU A 83 2.33 22.23 -7.17
N VAL A 84 3.25 21.61 -6.42
CA VAL A 84 4.18 22.29 -5.49
C VAL A 84 5.65 21.99 -5.84
N SER A 85 6.00 22.09 -7.12
CA SER A 85 7.39 22.23 -7.56
C SER A 85 7.49 23.50 -8.40
N TYR A 86 7.83 24.60 -7.72
CA TYR A 86 8.30 25.85 -8.34
C TYR A 86 9.79 25.75 -8.64
#